data_AF-A0A959DFX5-F1
#
_entry.id   AF-A0A959DFX5-F1
#
_cell.length_a   1.000
_cell.length_b   1.000
_cell.length_c   1.000
_cell.angle_alpha   90.00
_cell.angle_beta   90.00
_cell.angle_gamma   90.00
#
_symmetry.space_group_name_H-M   'P 1'
#
loop_
_entity.id
_entity.type
_entity.pdbx_description
1 polymer ?
#
loop_
_entity_poly.entity_id
_entity_poly.type
_entity_poly.pdbx_seq_one_letter_code
_entity_poly.pdbx_strand_id
1 'polypeptide(L)' 'MKVLHVSAECYPAAKAGGLGDVVGALPRYLAAAGVPTGVIIPKYRLKWINEHQFHTVYKGA' A
#
# COMPACT_ATOMS: atom_id res chain seq x y z
N MET A 1 3.57 15.97 11.06
CA MET A 1 2.60 14.87 11.23
C MET A 1 2.98 13.75 10.26
N LYS A 2 2.87 12.47 10.64
CA LYS A 2 3.12 11.32 9.75
C LYS A 2 1.86 10.45 9.72
N VAL A 3 1.48 9.96 8.54
CA VAL A 3 0.23 9.19 8.36
C VAL A 3 0.54 7.81 7.78
N LEU A 4 0.01 6.76 8.40
CA LEU A 4 0.13 5.39 7.91
C LEU A 4 -1.25 4.83 7.62
N HIS A 5 -1.51 4.53 6.35
CA HIS A 5 -2.76 3.91 5.92
C HIS A 5 -2.64 2.39 6.05
N VAL A 6 -3.54 1.78 6.81
CA VAL A 6 -3.64 0.32 6.94
C VAL A 6 -4.91 -0.11 6.23
N SER A 7 -4.79 -0.98 5.23
CA SER A 7 -5.92 -1.41 4.39
C SER A 7 -5.76 -2.85 3.93
N ALA A 8 -6.87 -3.49 3.57
CA ALA A 8 -6.86 -4.77 2.84
C ALA A 8 -6.65 -4.57 1.33
N GLU A 9 -6.89 -3.38 0.80
CA GLU A 9 -6.79 -3.07 -0.64
C GLU A 9 -5.92 -1.84 -0.90
N CYS A 10 -5.13 -1.89 -1.97
CA CYS A 10 -4.36 -0.79 -2.56
C CYS A 10 -4.06 -1.12 -4.04
N TYR A 11 -4.54 -0.29 -4.96
CA TYR A 11 -4.24 -0.45 -6.39
C TYR A 11 -2.79 -0.03 -6.71
N PRO A 12 -2.03 -0.76 -7.55
CA PRO A 12 -2.40 -1.98 -8.29
C PRO A 12 -2.10 -3.31 -7.54
N ALA A 13 -1.59 -3.24 -6.32
CA ALA A 13 -1.09 -4.41 -5.60
C ALA A 13 -2.20 -5.40 -5.18
N ALA A 14 -3.32 -4.90 -4.65
CA ALA A 14 -4.47 -5.69 -4.23
C ALA A 14 -5.74 -4.85 -4.37
N LYS A 15 -6.63 -5.21 -5.29
CA LYS A 15 -7.87 -4.48 -5.54
C LYS A 15 -9.03 -5.45 -5.74
N ALA A 16 -10.11 -5.23 -5.01
CA ALA A 16 -11.41 -5.88 -5.21
C ALA A 16 -12.51 -4.86 -5.53
N GLY A 17 -12.42 -3.64 -4.99
CA GLY A 17 -13.39 -2.57 -5.22
C GLY A 17 -12.79 -1.17 -5.11
N GLY A 18 -13.65 -0.18 -4.79
CA GLY A 18 -13.27 1.24 -4.75
C GLY A 18 -12.32 1.61 -3.60
N LEU A 19 -12.23 0.79 -2.55
CA LEU A 19 -11.27 1.00 -1.47
C LEU A 19 -9.83 1.00 -1.98
N GLY A 20 -9.49 0.05 -2.86
CA GLY A 20 -8.15 -0.04 -3.45
C GLY A 20 -7.77 1.20 -4.26
N ASP A 21 -8.74 1.84 -4.92
CA ASP A 21 -8.51 3.07 -5.68
C ASP A 21 -8.22 4.26 -4.74
N VAL A 22 -8.99 4.38 -3.66
CA VAL A 22 -8.77 5.45 -2.66
C VAL A 22 -7.39 5.30 -2.01
N VAL A 23 -7.04 4.10 -1.54
CA VAL A 23 -5.75 3.86 -0.86
C VAL A 23 -4.58 3.93 -1.83
N GLY A 24 -4.77 3.59 -3.10
CA GLY A 24 -3.74 3.78 -4.14
C GLY A 24 -3.51 5.24 -4.52
N ALA A 25 -4.53 6.10 -4.40
CA ALA A 25 -4.49 7.49 -4.84
C ALA A 25 -4.22 8.49 -3.70
N LEU A 26 -5.04 8.51 -2.65
CA LEU A 26 -5.01 9.53 -1.59
C LEU A 26 -3.63 9.71 -0.94
N PRO A 27 -2.90 8.64 -0.54
CA PRO A 27 -1.59 8.79 0.10
C PRO A 27 -0.57 9.52 -0.79
N ARG A 28 -0.66 9.34 -2.12
CA ARG A 28 0.20 10.03 -3.08
C ARG A 28 -0.05 11.55 -3.07
N TYR A 29 -1.31 11.97 -3.00
CA TYR A 29 -1.66 13.39 -2.93
C TYR A 29 -1.28 14.01 -1.58
N LEU A 30 -1.44 13.26 -0.48
CA LEU A 30 -0.99 13.70 0.84
C LEU A 30 0.54 13.89 0.88
N ALA A 31 1.29 12.95 0.30
CA ALA A 31 2.74 13.07 0.15
C ALA A 31 3.13 14.31 -0.67
N ALA A 32 2.45 14.56 -1.79
CA ALA A 32 2.66 15.75 -2.61
C ALA A 32 2.32 17.06 -1.87
N ALA A 33 1.37 17.02 -0.94
CA ALA A 33 1.02 18.15 -0.07
C ALA A 33 1.97 18.33 1.14
N GLY A 34 3.09 17.60 1.20
CA GLY A 34 4.08 17.72 2.26
C GLY A 34 3.77 16.95 3.53
N VAL A 35 2.80 16.02 3.50
CA VAL A 35 2.50 15.13 4.62
C VAL A 35 3.19 13.79 4.36
N PRO A 36 4.22 13.39 5.13
CA PRO A 36 4.83 12.07 4.98
C PRO A 36 3.81 10.96 5.22
N THR A 37 3.57 10.15 4.19
CA THR A 37 2.58 9.07 4.20
C THR A 37 3.14 7.74 3.72
N GLY A 38 2.49 6.65 4.11
CA GLY A 38 2.75 5.30 3.60
C GLY A 38 1.51 4.42 3.67
N VAL A 39 1.58 3.27 3.01
CA VAL A 39 0.49 2.27 2.97
C VAL A 39 1.04 0.92 3.41
N ILE A 40 0.30 0.23 4.29
CA ILE A 40 0.52 -1.17 4.64
C ILE A 40 -0.71 -1.98 4.21
N ILE A 41 -0.44 -3.07 3.50
CA ILE A 41 -1.43 -4.08 3.11
C ILE A 41 -0.86 -5.49 3.36
N PRO A 42 -1.71 -6.50 3.49
CA PRO A 42 -1.27 -7.90 3.45
C PRO A 42 -0.62 -8.24 2.10
N LYS A 43 0.40 -9.09 2.14
CA LYS A 43 1.04 -9.61 0.92
C LYS A 43 0.19 -10.76 0.34
N TYR A 44 -0.88 -10.41 -0.36
CA TYR A 44 -1.71 -11.40 -1.07
C TYR A 44 -0.92 -12.09 -2.19
N ARG A 45 -1.36 -13.30 -2.56
CA ARG A 45 -0.79 -14.06 -3.68
C ARG A 45 -1.39 -13.61 -5.02
N LEU A 46 -1.22 -12.34 -5.35
CA LEU A 46 -1.71 -11.74 -6.60
C LEU A 46 -0.57 -11.59 -7.62
N LYS A 47 -0.91 -11.62 -8.90
CA LYS A 47 0.07 -11.56 -10.02
C LYS A 47 1.02 -10.37 -9.88
N TRP A 48 0.48 -9.16 -9.70
CA TRP A 48 1.28 -7.95 -9.56
C TRP A 48 2.27 -8.05 -8.40
N ILE A 49 1.81 -8.48 -7.22
CA ILE A 49 2.69 -8.66 -6.06
C ILE A 49 3.79 -9.68 -6.40
N ASN A 50 3.46 -10.85 -6.93
CA ASN A 50 4.45 -11.90 -7.19
C ASN A 50 5.52 -11.52 -8.23
N GLU A 51 5.20 -10.61 -9.16
CA GLU A 51 6.12 -10.13 -10.20
C GLU A 51 7.11 -9.06 -9.70
N HIS A 52 6.94 -8.55 -8.47
CA HIS A 52 7.81 -7.53 -7.88
C HIS A 52 8.78 -8.11 -6.85
N GLN A 53 9.98 -7.53 -6.78
CA GLN A 53 10.95 -7.84 -5.72
C GLN A 53 10.60 -7.08 -4.45
N PHE A 54 10.71 -7.75 -3.29
CA PHE A 54 10.49 -7.13 -1.99
C PHE A 54 11.72 -7.28 -1.12
N HIS A 55 12.06 -6.21 -0.41
CA HIS A 55 13.05 -6.23 0.64
C HIS A 55 12.37 -6.53 1.99
N THR A 56 12.74 -7.63 2.63
CA THR A 56 12.23 -7.97 3.96
C THR A 56 12.91 -7.08 5.00
N VAL A 57 12.16 -6.14 5.57
CA VAL A 57 12.63 -5.26 6.65
C VAL A 57 12.58 -5.91 8.03
N TYR A 58 11.66 -6.86 8.23
CA TYR A 58 11.49 -7.59 9.47
C TYR A 58 10.83 -8.94 9.18
N LYS A 59 11.26 -9.98 9.89
CA LYS A 59 10.66 -11.32 9.88
C LYS A 59 10.50 -11.76 11.33
N GLY A 60 9.29 -12.16 11.71
CA GLY A 60 9.06 -12.74 13.04
C GLY A 60 9.85 -14.02 13.25
N ALA A 61 10.18 -14.31 14.50
CA ALA A 61 10.82 -15.55 14.94
C ALA A 61 9.95 -16.78 14.64
#